data_AF-A0A943JVC6-F1
#
_entry.id   AF-A0A943JVC6-F1
#
_cell.length_a   1.000
_cell.length_b   1.000
_cell.length_c   1.000
_cell.angle_alpha   90.00
_cell.angle_beta   90.00
_cell.angle_gamma   90.00
#
_symmetry.space_group_name_H-M   'P 1'
#
loop_
_entity.id
_entity.type
_entity.pdbx_description
1 polymer ?
#
loop_
_entity_poly.entity_id
_entity_poly.type
_entity_poly.pdbx_seq_one_letter_code
_entity_poly.pdbx_strand_id
1 'polypeptide(L)'
;MKKLKLIIVVTIFIAIITAIAVYLNPDKDNVKQLEKKDFKSIEISSGEQVYTYNNYIYIYGKVGIKIIKGEKTLLQDSFSLEDPYVVTSYNRIAIGDKNGKVVRVYSNEGHMYTVNTVDSILGFTINRDGFLSVILKGESNYQIDVYNNSGDNIYSIKNISFNEGVPVSVSISEDNEVLSVSYIKTIGATIDSNIVFYSIQDGQTFGGVVKQNQIVGIIKFMDNYNIVCISDEEIFVIKCNSAKTAEQVKEIYRKPLNNILKDVAFLDGIGYVVCYGQPITKNENALEENTVVFYNQSGGEIGKYYKKGKNITNISANNFGAVLQESRLFTAVDKSGKKIWEYQATQDIKDVIFYDSSNKALIVTNDQIKIVKIDKVLLDKQIDENHTEKETEETTNKNLEDKTTNKESESKENQNKENNTTQKTSQDKNTNTSETKNTNDKENINKEKQSKQTTMQKQEKTT
;
A
#
# COMPACT_ATOMS: atom_id res chain seq x y z
N MET A 1 64.38 -39.52 12.70
CA MET A 1 63.62 -38.52 13.49
C MET A 1 63.29 -37.22 12.73
N LYS A 2 64.22 -36.58 11.99
CA LYS A 2 63.94 -35.32 11.24
C LYS A 2 62.86 -35.43 10.16
N LYS A 3 62.83 -36.52 9.37
CA LYS A 3 61.79 -36.75 8.34
C LYS A 3 60.38 -36.92 8.93
N LEU A 4 60.27 -37.55 10.11
CA LEU A 4 58.98 -37.76 10.78
C LEU A 4 58.41 -36.45 11.36
N LYS A 5 59.27 -35.58 11.92
CA LYS A 5 58.88 -34.23 12.37
C LYS A 5 58.44 -33.34 11.21
N LEU A 6 59.11 -33.43 10.06
CA LEU A 6 58.74 -32.67 8.86
C LEU A 6 57.36 -33.09 8.33
N ILE A 7 57.08 -34.40 8.29
CA ILE A 7 55.77 -34.92 7.86
C ILE A 7 54.67 -34.43 8.81
N ILE A 8 54.86 -34.51 10.12
CA ILE A 8 53.87 -34.06 11.11
C ILE A 8 53.58 -32.56 10.97
N VAL A 9 54.62 -31.73 10.78
CA VAL A 9 54.45 -30.27 10.61
C VAL A 9 53.70 -29.95 9.32
N VAL A 10 53.99 -30.63 8.21
CA VAL A 10 53.29 -30.43 6.93
C VAL A 10 51.82 -30.86 7.05
N THR A 11 51.52 -31.97 7.72
CA THR A 11 50.14 -32.43 7.91
C THR A 11 49.31 -31.46 8.75
N ILE A 12 49.90 -30.91 9.82
CA ILE A 12 49.23 -29.89 10.66
C ILE A 12 48.99 -28.60 9.87
N PHE A 13 49.96 -28.19 9.05
CA PHE A 13 49.83 -26.98 8.23
C PHE A 13 48.73 -27.11 7.17
N ILE A 14 48.61 -28.29 6.53
CA ILE A 14 47.51 -28.59 5.60
C ILE A 14 46.18 -28.54 6.32
N ALA A 15 46.04 -29.17 7.50
CA ALA A 15 44.79 -29.17 8.26
C ALA A 15 44.34 -27.76 8.67
N ILE A 16 45.27 -26.88 9.02
CA ILE A 16 44.99 -25.47 9.35
C ILE A 16 44.54 -24.69 8.12
N ILE A 17 45.19 -24.89 6.96
CA ILE A 17 44.76 -24.25 5.70
C ILE A 17 43.35 -24.72 5.32
N THR A 18 43.04 -26.01 5.48
CA THR A 18 41.69 -26.53 5.22
C THR A 18 40.67 -25.93 6.18
N ALA A 19 40.99 -25.83 7.47
CA ALA A 19 40.11 -25.22 8.47
C ALA A 19 39.88 -23.71 8.21
N ILE A 20 40.91 -22.98 7.78
CA ILE A 20 40.81 -21.56 7.40
C ILE A 20 40.00 -21.41 6.11
N ALA A 21 40.18 -22.28 5.11
CA ALA A 21 39.39 -22.25 3.88
C ALA A 21 37.90 -22.55 4.11
N VAL A 22 37.59 -23.41 5.09
CA VAL A 22 36.23 -23.67 5.58
C VAL A 22 35.69 -22.47 6.37
N TYR A 23 36.50 -21.86 7.22
CA TYR A 23 36.11 -20.69 8.03
C TYR A 23 35.90 -19.41 7.19
N LEU A 24 36.70 -19.23 6.13
CA LEU A 24 36.60 -18.08 5.21
C LEU A 24 35.53 -18.25 4.12
N ASN A 25 34.95 -19.45 3.97
CA ASN A 25 33.74 -19.68 3.19
C ASN A 25 32.54 -19.92 4.14
N PRO A 26 31.97 -18.87 4.74
CA PRO A 26 30.73 -19.06 5.48
C PRO A 26 29.65 -19.47 4.47
N ASP A 27 29.14 -20.69 4.63
CA ASP A 27 27.89 -21.22 4.09
C ASP A 27 27.73 -21.27 2.55
N LYS A 28 28.34 -22.28 1.91
CA LYS A 28 27.81 -22.79 0.63
C LYS A 28 26.58 -23.70 0.80
N ASP A 29 26.29 -24.16 2.02
CA ASP A 29 25.19 -25.09 2.30
C ASP A 29 23.85 -24.40 2.66
N ASN A 30 23.81 -23.06 2.75
CA ASN A 30 22.59 -22.30 3.10
C ASN A 30 22.01 -21.44 1.98
N VAL A 31 22.52 -21.57 0.74
CA VAL A 31 21.92 -20.97 -0.45
C VAL A 31 21.02 -22.03 -1.10
N LYS A 32 19.71 -21.96 -0.86
CA LYS A 32 18.76 -22.71 -1.69
C LYS A 32 18.74 -22.04 -3.07
N GLN A 33 18.98 -22.82 -4.11
CA GLN A 33 18.83 -22.35 -5.49
C GLN A 33 17.41 -22.66 -5.95
N LEU A 34 16.75 -21.71 -6.62
CA LEU A 34 15.40 -21.94 -7.14
C LEU A 34 15.45 -22.98 -8.27
N GLU A 35 14.82 -24.14 -8.08
CA GLU A 35 14.45 -25.03 -9.18
C GLU A 35 13.04 -24.67 -9.66
N LYS A 36 12.85 -24.62 -10.98
CA LYS A 36 11.66 -24.11 -11.70
C LYS A 36 10.32 -24.79 -11.31
N LYS A 37 10.33 -25.79 -10.43
CA LYS A 37 9.22 -26.73 -10.19
C LYS A 37 8.28 -26.37 -9.04
N ASP A 38 8.56 -25.31 -8.27
CA ASP A 38 7.77 -24.91 -7.09
C ASP A 38 7.02 -23.56 -7.24
N PHE A 39 6.98 -22.96 -8.44
CA PHE A 39 6.38 -21.63 -8.62
C PHE A 39 5.03 -21.68 -9.34
N LYS A 40 4.03 -21.05 -8.72
CA LYS A 40 2.82 -20.61 -9.43
C LYS A 40 2.97 -19.11 -9.69
N SER A 41 2.98 -18.73 -10.97
CA SER A 41 3.04 -17.33 -11.40
C SER A 41 1.63 -16.74 -11.54
N ILE A 42 1.46 -15.49 -11.11
CA ILE A 42 0.26 -14.69 -11.38
C ILE A 42 0.64 -13.66 -12.42
N GLU A 43 -0.05 -13.63 -13.56
CA GLU A 43 0.19 -12.63 -14.60
C GLU A 43 -0.22 -11.23 -14.14
N ILE A 44 0.65 -10.27 -14.46
CA ILE A 44 0.46 -8.84 -14.24
C ILE A 44 0.92 -8.05 -15.45
N SER A 45 0.43 -6.82 -15.60
CA SER A 45 0.80 -5.92 -16.68
C SER A 45 1.94 -4.99 -16.28
N SER A 46 2.66 -4.49 -17.28
CA SER A 46 3.63 -3.41 -17.09
C SER A 46 2.92 -2.17 -16.53
N GLY A 47 3.40 -1.65 -15.40
CA GLY A 47 2.78 -0.55 -14.65
C GLY A 47 1.82 -0.95 -13.52
N GLU A 48 1.40 -2.22 -13.42
CA GLU A 48 0.68 -2.69 -12.23
C GLU A 48 1.62 -2.79 -11.02
N GLN A 49 1.08 -2.37 -9.87
CA GLN A 49 1.69 -2.40 -8.54
C GLN A 49 0.98 -3.43 -7.66
N VAL A 50 1.61 -3.78 -6.55
CA VAL A 50 1.13 -4.85 -5.66
C VAL A 50 1.09 -4.36 -4.22
N TYR A 51 0.00 -4.65 -3.54
CA TYR A 51 -0.12 -4.53 -2.09
C TYR A 51 -0.54 -5.88 -1.51
N THR A 52 -0.05 -6.21 -0.31
CA THR A 52 -0.41 -7.45 0.40
C THR A 52 -0.94 -7.13 1.78
N TYR A 53 -1.98 -7.85 2.17
CA TYR A 53 -2.45 -7.88 3.54
C TYR A 53 -2.87 -9.30 3.89
N ASN A 54 -2.24 -9.88 4.92
CA ASN A 54 -2.31 -11.31 5.22
C ASN A 54 -1.96 -12.16 3.98
N ASN A 55 -2.89 -12.98 3.50
CA ASN A 55 -2.73 -13.83 2.31
C ASN A 55 -3.46 -13.29 1.07
N TYR A 56 -3.97 -12.06 1.13
CA TYR A 56 -4.56 -11.37 -0.02
C TYR A 56 -3.50 -10.58 -0.79
N ILE A 57 -3.61 -10.59 -2.10
CA ILE A 57 -2.79 -9.85 -3.05
C ILE A 57 -3.71 -8.90 -3.81
N TYR A 58 -3.45 -7.60 -3.70
CA TYR A 58 -4.12 -6.54 -4.44
C TYR A 58 -3.19 -6.12 -5.56
N ILE A 59 -3.60 -6.35 -6.80
CA ILE A 59 -2.88 -5.93 -8.01
C ILE A 59 -3.68 -4.78 -8.58
N TYR A 60 -3.05 -3.62 -8.76
CA TYR A 60 -3.74 -2.41 -9.18
C TYR A 60 -2.87 -1.58 -10.12
N GLY A 61 -3.52 -0.77 -10.95
CA GLY A 61 -2.81 0.11 -11.88
C GLY A 61 -3.78 0.97 -12.69
N LYS A 62 -3.33 1.40 -13.87
CA LYS A 62 -4.11 2.31 -14.73
C LYS A 62 -5.39 1.71 -15.31
N VAL A 63 -5.52 0.38 -15.34
CA VAL A 63 -6.60 -0.32 -16.05
C VAL A 63 -7.56 -1.05 -15.09
N GLY A 64 -7.32 -0.98 -13.78
CA GLY A 64 -8.22 -1.58 -12.81
C GLY A 64 -7.54 -2.08 -11.55
N ILE A 65 -8.27 -2.93 -10.84
CA ILE A 65 -7.83 -3.65 -9.64
C ILE A 65 -8.25 -5.11 -9.71
N LYS A 66 -7.41 -5.99 -9.18
CA LYS A 66 -7.63 -7.43 -9.05
C LYS A 66 -7.25 -7.85 -7.64
N ILE A 67 -8.14 -8.58 -6.96
CA ILE A 67 -7.92 -9.11 -5.61
C ILE A 67 -7.85 -10.63 -5.70
N ILE A 68 -6.74 -11.18 -5.21
CA ILE A 68 -6.45 -12.61 -5.26
C ILE A 68 -6.21 -13.13 -3.85
N LYS A 69 -6.70 -14.33 -3.56
CA LYS A 69 -6.36 -15.08 -2.35
C LYS A 69 -5.93 -16.50 -2.72
N GLY A 70 -4.68 -16.84 -2.43
CA GLY A 70 -4.08 -18.08 -2.92
C GLY A 70 -4.13 -18.13 -4.44
N GLU A 71 -4.94 -19.04 -4.99
CA GLU A 71 -5.08 -19.26 -6.43
C GLU A 71 -6.34 -18.62 -7.04
N LYS A 72 -7.23 -18.11 -6.20
CA LYS A 72 -8.55 -17.66 -6.63
C LYS A 72 -8.58 -16.16 -6.79
N THR A 73 -8.86 -15.69 -8.01
CA THR A 73 -9.32 -14.31 -8.24
C THR A 73 -10.67 -14.15 -7.57
N LEU A 74 -10.73 -13.29 -6.56
CA LEU A 74 -11.96 -12.99 -5.81
C LEU A 74 -12.72 -11.83 -6.45
N LEU A 75 -11.98 -10.84 -6.94
CA LEU A 75 -12.52 -9.65 -7.58
C LEU A 75 -11.62 -9.27 -8.75
N GLN A 76 -12.24 -8.80 -9.82
CA GLN A 76 -11.59 -8.04 -10.87
C GLN A 76 -12.54 -6.90 -11.27
N ASP A 77 -12.07 -5.67 -11.17
CA ASP A 77 -12.79 -4.48 -11.61
C ASP A 77 -11.90 -3.66 -12.55
N SER A 78 -12.48 -3.15 -13.63
CA SER A 78 -11.78 -2.49 -14.72
C SER A 78 -12.20 -1.04 -14.85
N PHE A 79 -11.22 -0.14 -14.82
CA PHE A 79 -11.42 1.30 -14.96
C PHE A 79 -10.14 1.92 -15.50
N SER A 80 -10.24 3.08 -16.15
CA SER A 80 -9.08 3.80 -16.67
C SER A 80 -8.68 4.93 -15.72
N LEU A 81 -7.39 5.01 -15.41
CA LEU A 81 -6.76 6.08 -14.63
C LEU A 81 -5.60 6.70 -15.41
N GLU A 82 -5.44 8.02 -15.31
CA GLU A 82 -4.33 8.75 -15.93
C GLU A 82 -3.09 8.79 -15.03
N ASP A 83 -3.27 9.16 -13.77
CA ASP A 83 -2.24 9.29 -12.73
C ASP A 83 -2.76 8.66 -11.41
N PRO A 84 -2.67 7.31 -11.29
CA PRO A 84 -3.21 6.59 -10.15
C PRO A 84 -2.63 7.09 -8.82
N TYR A 85 -3.51 7.48 -7.92
CA TYR A 85 -3.21 7.72 -6.52
C TYR A 85 -3.86 6.62 -5.68
N VAL A 86 -3.08 6.03 -4.77
CA VAL A 86 -3.49 4.87 -3.97
C VAL A 86 -3.09 5.08 -2.52
N VAL A 87 -4.02 4.78 -1.62
CA VAL A 87 -3.75 4.67 -0.19
C VAL A 87 -4.27 3.34 0.33
N THR A 88 -3.54 2.75 1.26
CA THR A 88 -3.87 1.48 1.90
C THR A 88 -3.91 1.62 3.41
N SER A 89 -4.79 0.82 4.02
CA SER A 89 -4.88 0.66 5.47
C SER A 89 -5.41 -0.73 5.76
N TYR A 90 -4.58 -1.61 6.33
CA TYR A 90 -4.94 -3.01 6.56
C TYR A 90 -5.51 -3.69 5.30
N ASN A 91 -6.72 -4.26 5.36
CA ASN A 91 -7.41 -4.85 4.22
C ASN A 91 -8.25 -3.85 3.42
N ARG A 92 -7.91 -2.54 3.44
CA ARG A 92 -8.58 -1.50 2.68
C ARG A 92 -7.64 -0.88 1.67
N ILE A 93 -8.15 -0.64 0.47
CA ILE A 93 -7.47 0.11 -0.58
C ILE A 93 -8.43 1.11 -1.19
N ALA A 94 -8.01 2.37 -1.23
CA ALA A 94 -8.67 3.41 -1.99
C ALA A 94 -7.79 3.78 -3.19
N ILE A 95 -8.40 3.85 -4.38
CA ILE A 95 -7.72 4.12 -5.63
C ILE A 95 -8.53 5.12 -6.47
N GLY A 96 -7.83 6.11 -7.04
CA GLY A 96 -8.41 7.17 -7.86
C GLY A 96 -7.32 7.86 -8.67
N ASP A 97 -7.65 8.99 -9.30
CA ASP A 97 -6.70 9.81 -10.07
C ASP A 97 -6.38 11.12 -9.34
N LYS A 98 -5.11 11.54 -9.34
CA LYS A 98 -4.80 12.93 -9.04
C LYS A 98 -5.44 13.83 -10.09
N ASN A 99 -6.08 14.91 -9.66
CA ASN A 99 -6.90 15.81 -10.49
C ASN A 99 -8.16 15.17 -11.12
N GLY A 100 -8.38 13.87 -10.89
CA GLY A 100 -9.63 13.19 -11.25
C GLY A 100 -10.77 13.54 -10.31
N LYS A 101 -11.89 12.83 -10.46
CA LYS A 101 -13.14 13.08 -9.71
C LYS A 101 -13.77 11.83 -9.10
N VAL A 102 -13.05 10.70 -9.13
CA VAL A 102 -13.57 9.40 -8.69
C VAL A 102 -12.56 8.73 -7.78
N VAL A 103 -13.02 8.29 -6.60
CA VAL A 103 -12.28 7.40 -5.71
C VAL A 103 -13.08 6.13 -5.52
N ARG A 104 -12.45 4.97 -5.74
CA ARG A 104 -13.04 3.65 -5.53
C ARG A 104 -12.41 3.00 -4.32
N VAL A 105 -13.23 2.44 -3.44
CA VAL A 105 -12.78 1.81 -2.20
C VAL A 105 -13.10 0.33 -2.24
N TYR A 106 -12.12 -0.50 -1.87
CA TYR A 106 -12.23 -1.94 -1.83
C TYR A 106 -11.76 -2.50 -0.49
N SER A 107 -12.32 -3.65 -0.13
CA SER A 107 -11.82 -4.53 0.90
C SER A 107 -11.36 -5.87 0.31
N ASN A 108 -10.84 -6.76 1.16
CA ASN A 108 -10.62 -8.17 0.78
C ASN A 108 -11.91 -8.93 0.40
N GLU A 109 -13.09 -8.35 0.67
CA GLU A 109 -14.41 -8.92 0.34
C GLU A 109 -14.95 -8.40 -1.00
N GLY A 110 -14.35 -7.36 -1.57
CA GLY A 110 -14.74 -6.81 -2.86
C GLY A 110 -14.77 -5.29 -2.89
N HIS A 111 -15.49 -4.75 -3.86
CA HIS A 111 -15.83 -3.33 -3.92
C HIS A 111 -16.71 -2.96 -2.71
N MET A 112 -16.37 -1.85 -2.04
CA MET A 112 -17.16 -1.31 -0.92
C MET A 112 -18.09 -0.20 -1.40
N TYR A 113 -17.52 0.85 -2.00
CA TYR A 113 -18.25 2.01 -2.51
C TYR A 113 -17.38 2.84 -3.47
N THR A 114 -18.03 3.74 -4.19
CA THR A 114 -17.37 4.70 -5.10
C THR A 114 -17.85 6.10 -4.74
N VAL A 115 -16.90 7.01 -4.53
CA VAL A 115 -17.16 8.45 -4.34
C VAL A 115 -16.94 9.17 -5.67
N ASN A 116 -17.93 9.96 -6.07
CA ASN A 116 -17.84 10.89 -7.20
C ASN A 116 -17.86 12.32 -6.68
N THR A 117 -16.87 13.12 -7.05
CA THR A 117 -16.68 14.49 -6.57
C THR A 117 -17.03 15.49 -7.67
N VAL A 118 -17.42 16.71 -7.27
CA VAL A 118 -17.63 17.80 -8.24
C VAL A 118 -16.29 18.43 -8.62
N ASP A 119 -15.47 18.71 -7.61
CA ASP A 119 -14.15 19.32 -7.74
C ASP A 119 -13.04 18.27 -7.90
N SER A 120 -11.87 18.72 -8.37
CA SER A 120 -10.72 17.87 -8.62
C SER A 120 -10.09 17.38 -7.33
N ILE A 121 -9.73 16.10 -7.30
CA ILE A 121 -9.07 15.45 -6.16
C ILE A 121 -7.60 15.88 -6.11
N LEU A 122 -7.17 16.38 -4.95
CA LEU A 122 -5.74 16.62 -4.65
C LEU A 122 -5.10 15.45 -3.92
N GLY A 123 -5.86 14.77 -3.07
CA GLY A 123 -5.39 13.65 -2.28
C GLY A 123 -6.53 13.08 -1.43
N PHE A 124 -6.31 11.90 -0.87
CA PHE A 124 -7.26 11.24 0.01
C PHE A 124 -6.55 10.27 0.96
N THR A 125 -7.25 9.86 2.00
CA THR A 125 -6.79 8.91 3.02
C THR A 125 -7.90 7.92 3.34
N ILE A 126 -7.55 6.73 3.79
CA ILE A 126 -8.50 5.71 4.26
C ILE A 126 -8.03 5.12 5.59
N ASN A 127 -8.94 4.92 6.54
CA ASN A 127 -8.63 4.23 7.80
C ASN A 127 -9.03 2.74 7.77
N ARG A 128 -8.81 2.01 8.87
CA ARG A 128 -9.07 0.56 8.92
C ARG A 128 -10.54 0.19 8.66
N ASP A 129 -11.46 1.01 9.14
CA ASP A 129 -12.89 0.76 9.02
C ASP A 129 -13.43 1.10 7.62
N GLY A 130 -12.59 1.71 6.77
CA GLY A 130 -12.94 2.09 5.42
C GLY A 130 -13.62 3.44 5.32
N PHE A 131 -13.40 4.34 6.27
CA PHE A 131 -13.78 5.75 6.15
C PHE A 131 -12.75 6.46 5.27
N LEU A 132 -13.23 7.23 4.31
CA LEU A 132 -12.41 7.94 3.34
C LEU A 132 -12.50 9.44 3.61
N SER A 133 -11.37 10.15 3.64
CA SER A 133 -11.37 11.60 3.52
C SER A 133 -10.70 12.04 2.23
N VAL A 134 -11.28 13.04 1.56
CA VAL A 134 -10.82 13.53 0.25
C VAL A 134 -10.60 15.03 0.32
N ILE A 135 -9.41 15.48 -0.09
CA ILE A 135 -9.07 16.88 -0.30
C ILE A 135 -9.39 17.25 -1.75
N LEU A 136 -10.22 18.27 -1.91
CA LEU A 136 -10.72 18.76 -3.19
C LEU A 136 -10.22 20.18 -3.46
N LYS A 137 -9.92 20.46 -4.73
CA LYS A 137 -9.57 21.79 -5.24
C LYS A 137 -10.65 22.28 -6.19
N GLY A 138 -11.39 23.29 -5.74
CA GLY A 138 -12.28 24.07 -6.58
C GLY A 138 -11.53 25.20 -7.30
N GLU A 139 -12.28 26.14 -7.88
CA GLU A 139 -11.69 27.27 -8.62
C GLU A 139 -10.95 28.25 -7.71
N SER A 140 -11.52 28.57 -6.55
CA SER A 140 -11.00 29.60 -5.65
C SER A 140 -10.90 29.16 -4.18
N ASN A 141 -11.15 27.89 -3.89
CA ASN A 141 -11.17 27.34 -2.54
C ASN A 141 -10.77 25.86 -2.53
N TYR A 142 -10.59 25.35 -1.34
CA TYR A 142 -10.49 23.92 -1.07
C TYR A 142 -11.72 23.44 -0.29
N GLN A 143 -12.00 22.15 -0.42
CA GLN A 143 -12.99 21.44 0.37
C GLN A 143 -12.39 20.12 0.85
N ILE A 144 -12.77 19.69 2.05
CA ILE A 144 -12.42 18.37 2.57
C ILE A 144 -13.71 17.65 2.91
N ASP A 145 -13.90 16.46 2.35
CA ASP A 145 -15.05 15.61 2.63
C ASP A 145 -14.63 14.37 3.40
N VAL A 146 -15.54 13.84 4.23
CA VAL A 146 -15.40 12.57 4.94
C VAL A 146 -16.59 11.68 4.60
N TYR A 147 -16.30 10.47 4.17
CA TYR A 147 -17.27 9.45 3.79
C TYR A 147 -17.17 8.27 4.76
N ASN A 148 -18.32 7.76 5.18
CA ASN A 148 -18.39 6.55 6.01
C ASN A 148 -18.05 5.29 5.18
N ASN A 149 -18.05 4.13 5.85
CA ASN A 149 -17.76 2.85 5.21
C ASN A 149 -18.81 2.36 4.18
N SER A 150 -19.93 3.09 4.03
CA SER A 150 -20.98 2.86 3.03
C SER A 150 -20.89 3.85 1.86
N GLY A 151 -19.96 4.81 1.92
CA GLY A 151 -19.80 5.85 0.90
C GLY A 151 -20.70 7.08 1.09
N ASP A 152 -21.41 7.21 2.22
CA ASP A 152 -22.19 8.41 2.51
C ASP A 152 -21.27 9.52 3.00
N ASN A 153 -21.44 10.73 2.46
CA ASN A 153 -20.78 11.92 3.01
C ASN A 153 -21.39 12.26 4.38
N ILE A 154 -20.57 12.20 5.42
CA ILE A 154 -20.99 12.45 6.81
C ILE A 154 -20.46 13.76 7.37
N TYR A 155 -19.42 14.34 6.75
CA TYR A 155 -18.82 15.59 7.19
C TYR A 155 -18.09 16.28 6.04
N SER A 156 -18.15 17.61 6.02
CA SER A 156 -17.45 18.45 5.03
C SER A 156 -16.93 19.73 5.67
N ILE A 157 -15.67 20.08 5.39
CA ILE A 157 -15.11 21.41 5.59
C ILE A 157 -15.13 22.11 4.23
N LYS A 158 -15.97 23.14 4.08
CA LYS A 158 -16.21 23.82 2.80
C LYS A 158 -15.59 25.21 2.78
N ASN A 159 -15.34 25.71 1.57
CA ASN A 159 -14.89 27.08 1.32
C ASN A 159 -13.59 27.47 2.03
N ILE A 160 -12.66 26.53 2.19
CA ILE A 160 -11.34 26.82 2.76
C ILE A 160 -10.62 27.75 1.79
N SER A 161 -10.47 29.01 2.17
CA SER A 161 -9.80 30.02 1.37
C SER A 161 -8.29 29.81 1.37
N PHE A 162 -7.59 30.26 0.32
CA PHE A 162 -6.13 30.21 0.28
C PHE A 162 -5.46 30.92 1.47
N ASN A 163 -6.14 31.91 2.07
CA ASN A 163 -5.65 32.65 3.23
C ASN A 163 -5.76 31.85 4.54
N GLU A 164 -6.66 30.87 4.62
CA GLU A 164 -6.76 29.95 5.75
C GLU A 164 -5.67 28.87 5.70
N GLY A 165 -5.21 28.55 4.50
CA GLY A 165 -4.08 27.65 4.24
C GLY A 165 -4.41 26.62 3.17
N VAL A 166 -3.37 26.02 2.59
CA VAL A 166 -3.51 24.92 1.62
C VAL A 166 -3.52 23.60 2.39
N PRO A 167 -4.61 22.81 2.36
CA PRO A 167 -4.60 21.48 2.96
C PRO A 167 -3.69 20.56 2.15
N VAL A 168 -2.70 19.97 2.80
CA VAL A 168 -1.70 19.10 2.14
C VAL A 168 -1.75 17.65 2.58
N SER A 169 -2.31 17.37 3.75
CA SER A 169 -2.43 16.03 4.30
C SER A 169 -3.65 15.93 5.21
N VAL A 170 -4.31 14.78 5.19
CA VAL A 170 -5.53 14.51 5.96
C VAL A 170 -5.48 13.10 6.53
N SER A 171 -6.01 12.92 7.74
CA SER A 171 -6.11 11.62 8.40
C SER A 171 -7.35 11.53 9.28
N ILE A 172 -7.95 10.34 9.36
CA ILE A 172 -9.13 10.03 10.19
C ILE A 172 -8.66 9.08 11.30
N SER A 173 -9.09 9.31 12.55
CA SER A 173 -8.81 8.41 13.67
C SER A 173 -9.46 7.03 13.46
N GLU A 174 -8.88 6.00 14.07
CA GLU A 174 -9.36 4.62 13.89
C GLU A 174 -10.71 4.33 14.59
N ASP A 175 -11.19 5.23 15.46
CA ASP A 175 -12.55 5.21 16.01
C ASP A 175 -13.55 6.07 15.23
N ASN A 176 -13.11 6.70 14.14
CA ASN A 176 -13.92 7.55 13.25
C ASN A 176 -14.48 8.81 13.93
N GLU A 177 -13.93 9.24 15.08
CA GLU A 177 -14.40 10.43 15.79
C GLU A 177 -13.69 11.72 15.35
N VAL A 178 -12.43 11.62 14.90
CA VAL A 178 -11.56 12.79 14.67
C VAL A 178 -11.04 12.82 13.25
N LEU A 179 -11.16 13.98 12.62
CA LEU A 179 -10.45 14.33 11.39
C LEU A 179 -9.30 15.27 11.73
N SER A 180 -8.09 14.96 11.28
CA SER A 180 -6.94 15.87 11.37
C SER A 180 -6.52 16.32 9.98
N VAL A 181 -6.20 17.60 9.85
CA VAL A 181 -5.73 18.20 8.59
C VAL A 181 -4.45 18.98 8.84
N SER A 182 -3.44 18.78 7.99
CA SER A 182 -2.25 19.63 7.93
C SER A 182 -2.47 20.70 6.85
N TYR A 183 -2.46 21.96 7.27
CA TYR A 183 -2.51 23.12 6.40
C TYR A 183 -1.15 23.78 6.31
N ILE A 184 -0.75 24.18 5.11
CA ILE A 184 0.42 25.04 4.90
C ILE A 184 -0.05 26.47 4.65
N LYS A 185 0.59 27.43 5.33
CA LYS A 185 0.30 28.85 5.15
C LYS A 185 1.58 29.67 5.05
N THR A 186 1.61 30.61 4.11
CA THR A 186 2.68 31.60 4.02
C THR A 186 2.41 32.75 4.99
N ILE A 187 3.38 33.06 5.85
CA ILE A 187 3.32 34.18 6.79
C ILE A 187 4.55 35.06 6.55
N GLY A 188 4.37 36.17 5.82
CA GLY A 188 5.48 37.00 5.38
C GLY A 188 6.42 36.22 4.46
N ALA A 189 7.66 35.96 4.93
CA ALA A 189 8.67 35.19 4.20
C ALA A 189 8.81 33.73 4.65
N THR A 190 8.04 33.30 5.67
CA THR A 190 8.09 31.92 6.18
C THR A 190 6.90 31.11 5.72
N ILE A 191 7.05 29.79 5.79
CA ILE A 191 6.00 28.81 5.56
C ILE A 191 5.74 28.08 6.88
N ASP A 192 4.55 28.25 7.43
CA ASP A 192 4.13 27.61 8.67
C ASP A 192 3.13 26.49 8.37
N SER A 193 3.20 25.41 9.15
CA SER A 193 2.22 24.34 9.11
C SER A 193 1.29 24.38 10.32
N ASN A 194 -0.01 24.26 10.08
CA ASN A 194 -1.05 24.18 11.11
C ASN A 194 -1.71 22.81 11.03
N ILE A 195 -1.50 21.97 12.05
CA ILE A 195 -2.20 20.71 12.21
C ILE A 195 -3.46 20.98 13.03
N VAL A 196 -4.64 20.79 12.45
CA VAL A 196 -5.93 21.12 13.08
C VAL A 196 -6.77 19.85 13.24
N PHE A 197 -7.39 19.71 14.42
CA PHE A 197 -8.22 18.57 14.79
C PHE A 197 -9.70 18.99 14.84
N TYR A 198 -10.53 18.25 14.10
CA TYR A 198 -11.97 18.44 13.98
C TYR A 198 -12.69 17.22 14.54
N SER A 199 -13.75 17.45 15.29
CA SER A 199 -14.69 16.40 15.67
C SER A 199 -15.64 16.14 14.49
N ILE A 200 -15.70 14.89 14.03
CA ILE A 200 -16.58 14.49 12.92
C ILE A 200 -18.06 14.57 13.33
N GLN A 201 -18.36 14.40 14.63
CA GLN A 201 -19.73 14.39 15.13
C GLN A 201 -20.42 15.76 15.10
N ASP A 202 -19.71 16.82 15.47
CA ASP A 202 -20.27 18.17 15.58
C ASP A 202 -19.62 19.18 14.62
N GLY A 203 -18.57 18.78 13.90
CA GLY A 203 -17.86 19.59 12.92
C GLY A 203 -17.01 20.71 13.51
N GLN A 204 -16.76 20.70 14.83
CA GLN A 204 -16.01 21.76 15.49
C GLN A 204 -14.52 21.44 15.59
N THR A 205 -13.69 22.48 15.44
CA THR A 205 -12.28 22.40 15.81
C THR A 205 -12.14 22.41 17.31
N PHE A 206 -11.32 21.52 17.84
CA PHE A 206 -11.15 21.40 19.30
C PHE A 206 -9.68 21.48 19.73
N GLY A 207 -8.75 21.44 18.77
CA GLY A 207 -7.36 21.75 19.03
C GLY A 207 -6.53 21.86 17.77
N GLY A 208 -5.29 22.29 17.94
CA GLY A 208 -4.32 22.36 16.84
C GLY A 208 -2.91 22.59 17.34
N VAL A 209 -1.94 22.27 16.49
CA VAL A 209 -0.51 22.48 16.71
C VAL A 209 0.05 23.29 15.55
N VAL A 210 0.72 24.39 15.88
CA VAL A 210 1.39 25.26 14.90
C VAL A 210 2.88 24.93 14.89
N LYS A 211 3.42 24.78 13.69
CA LYS A 211 4.80 24.44 13.42
C LYS A 211 5.38 25.51 12.50
N GLN A 212 6.17 26.41 13.09
CA GLN A 212 6.71 27.58 12.40
C GLN A 212 7.87 27.20 11.48
N ASN A 213 7.94 27.84 10.31
CA ASN A 213 9.01 27.68 9.32
C ASN A 213 9.34 26.21 8.97
N GLN A 214 8.30 25.40 8.80
CA GLN A 214 8.42 23.99 8.44
C GLN A 214 7.16 23.49 7.75
N ILE A 215 7.34 22.49 6.88
CA ILE A 215 6.28 21.86 6.10
C ILE A 215 5.98 20.47 6.68
N VAL A 216 4.81 20.33 7.30
CA VAL A 216 4.30 19.04 7.81
C VAL A 216 3.50 18.35 6.69
N GLY A 217 4.22 17.59 5.86
CA GLY A 217 3.67 16.98 4.65
C GLY A 217 2.92 15.66 4.86
N ILE A 218 3.19 14.96 5.98
CA ILE A 218 2.53 13.68 6.30
C ILE A 218 1.95 13.77 7.69
N ILE A 219 0.66 13.48 7.81
CA ILE A 219 0.01 13.16 9.07
C ILE A 219 -0.72 11.82 8.93
N LYS A 220 -0.62 10.95 9.93
CA LYS A 220 -1.34 9.66 9.91
C LYS A 220 -1.72 9.24 11.33
N PHE A 221 -3.00 9.06 11.57
CA PHE A 221 -3.48 8.37 12.76
C PHE A 221 -2.96 6.94 12.74
N MET A 222 -2.35 6.56 13.85
CA MET A 222 -1.79 5.23 14.08
C MET A 222 -2.73 4.35 14.89
N ASP A 223 -3.60 4.99 15.67
CA ASP A 223 -4.69 4.43 16.47
C ASP A 223 -5.76 5.51 16.66
N ASN A 224 -6.63 5.35 17.65
CA ASN A 224 -7.71 6.29 17.98
C ASN A 224 -7.20 7.67 18.42
N TYR A 225 -5.98 7.77 18.93
CA TYR A 225 -5.49 8.95 19.65
C TYR A 225 -4.16 9.49 19.13
N ASN A 226 -3.24 8.63 18.70
CA ASN A 226 -1.89 9.03 18.32
C ASN A 226 -1.83 9.31 16.82
N ILE A 227 -1.45 10.53 16.46
CA ILE A 227 -1.16 10.93 15.10
C ILE A 227 0.35 11.17 14.95
N VAL A 228 0.96 10.45 14.01
CA VAL A 228 2.34 10.66 13.60
C VAL A 228 2.37 11.79 12.58
N CYS A 229 3.26 12.75 12.78
CA CYS A 229 3.49 13.88 11.91
C CYS A 229 4.95 13.88 11.45
N ILE A 230 5.18 14.05 10.15
CA ILE A 230 6.51 14.10 9.54
C ILE A 230 6.61 15.40 8.75
N SER A 231 7.57 16.23 9.14
CA SER A 231 7.95 17.44 8.43
C SER A 231 9.31 17.32 7.77
N ASP A 232 9.72 18.39 7.09
CA ASP A 232 11.07 18.62 6.60
C ASP A 232 12.10 18.84 7.72
N GLU A 233 11.66 19.14 8.95
CA GLU A 233 12.53 19.46 10.09
C GLU A 233 12.49 18.41 11.23
N GLU A 234 11.37 17.70 11.39
CA GLU A 234 11.17 16.80 12.53
C GLU A 234 10.12 15.70 12.29
N ILE A 235 10.23 14.63 13.07
CA ILE A 235 9.15 13.66 13.29
C ILE A 235 8.61 13.90 14.69
N PHE A 236 7.30 14.02 14.83
CA PHE A 236 6.66 14.21 16.13
C PHE A 236 5.35 13.44 16.19
N VAL A 237 4.90 13.16 17.42
CA VAL A 237 3.61 12.50 17.65
C VAL A 237 2.75 13.41 18.50
N ILE A 238 1.54 13.67 18.02
CA ILE A 238 0.51 14.36 18.77
C ILE A 238 -0.46 13.29 19.29
N LYS A 239 -0.70 13.31 20.60
CA LYS A 239 -1.81 12.60 21.20
C LYS A 239 -3.03 13.52 21.20
N CYS A 240 -4.08 13.05 20.54
CA CYS A 240 -5.38 13.68 20.46
C CYS A 240 -6.39 12.83 21.21
N ASN A 241 -6.90 13.31 22.34
CA ASN A 241 -8.03 12.66 23.01
C ASN A 241 -9.35 13.13 22.37
N SER A 242 -10.41 12.33 22.49
CA SER A 242 -11.75 12.72 22.02
C SER A 242 -12.15 14.11 22.55
N ALA A 243 -12.96 14.83 21.78
CA ALA A 243 -13.39 16.22 22.01
C ALA A 243 -14.08 16.46 23.37
N LYS A 244 -14.35 15.41 24.14
CA LYS A 244 -14.99 15.41 25.46
C LYS A 244 -14.03 15.57 26.65
N THR A 245 -12.73 15.74 26.43
CA THR A 245 -11.70 15.78 27.49
C THR A 245 -11.03 17.15 27.64
N ALA A 246 -10.33 17.41 28.76
CA ALA A 246 -9.75 18.73 29.09
C ALA A 246 -8.35 18.99 28.46
N GLU A 247 -7.53 17.95 28.28
CA GLU A 247 -6.30 18.00 27.47
C GLU A 247 -6.57 17.27 26.15
N GLN A 248 -7.02 18.01 25.14
CA GLN A 248 -7.51 17.40 23.90
C GLN A 248 -6.40 17.09 22.91
N VAL A 249 -5.35 17.91 22.85
CA VAL A 249 -4.26 17.78 21.88
C VAL A 249 -2.94 18.09 22.57
N LYS A 250 -1.98 17.16 22.51
CA LYS A 250 -0.66 17.29 23.16
C LYS A 250 0.43 16.61 22.35
N GLU A 251 1.52 17.31 22.07
CA GLU A 251 2.74 16.68 21.54
C GLU A 251 3.37 15.80 22.63
N ILE A 252 3.53 14.51 22.34
CA ILE A 252 4.06 13.50 23.28
C ILE A 252 5.43 12.97 22.87
N TYR A 253 5.86 13.23 21.65
CA TYR A 253 7.14 12.81 21.12
C TYR A 253 7.65 13.79 20.08
N ARG A 254 8.97 13.98 20.04
CA ARG A 254 9.65 14.83 19.08
C ARG A 254 11.05 14.28 18.77
N LYS A 255 11.39 14.21 17.48
CA LYS A 255 12.71 13.87 16.96
C LYS A 255 13.09 14.83 15.83
N PRO A 256 14.00 15.77 16.10
CA PRO A 256 14.60 16.58 15.04
C PRO A 256 15.27 15.72 13.96
N LEU A 257 15.16 16.13 12.71
CA LEU A 257 15.80 15.50 11.57
C LEU A 257 17.23 16.01 11.42
N ASN A 258 18.20 15.16 11.73
CA ASN A 258 19.61 15.41 11.44
C ASN A 258 20.05 14.81 10.09
N ASN A 259 19.13 14.17 9.37
CA ASN A 259 19.33 13.44 8.13
C ASN A 259 18.19 13.76 7.17
N ILE A 260 18.50 13.72 5.86
CA ILE A 260 17.47 13.72 4.83
C ILE A 260 16.62 12.46 4.99
N LEU A 261 15.30 12.55 4.89
CA LEU A 261 14.43 11.37 4.83
C LEU A 261 14.39 10.81 3.41
N LYS A 262 14.71 9.53 3.24
CA LYS A 262 14.64 8.84 1.94
C LYS A 262 13.26 8.27 1.68
N ASP A 263 12.67 7.64 2.68
CA ASP A 263 11.39 6.96 2.56
C ASP A 263 10.74 6.74 3.93
N VAL A 264 9.41 6.59 3.93
CA VAL A 264 8.60 6.28 5.11
C VAL A 264 7.53 5.27 4.73
N ALA A 265 7.40 4.21 5.51
CA ALA A 265 6.32 3.25 5.36
C ALA A 265 5.64 2.97 6.72
N PHE A 266 4.38 2.54 6.68
CA PHE A 266 3.57 2.29 7.87
C PHE A 266 3.37 0.79 8.08
N LEU A 267 3.36 0.37 9.35
CA LEU A 267 3.17 -1.00 9.80
C LEU A 267 1.78 -1.05 10.43
N ASP A 268 0.73 -1.30 9.65
CA ASP A 268 -0.69 -1.25 10.03
C ASP A 268 -0.98 -1.48 11.55
N GLY A 269 -1.19 -0.40 12.30
CA GLY A 269 -1.51 -0.42 13.75
C GLY A 269 -0.37 -0.79 14.71
N ILE A 270 0.86 -0.95 14.22
CA ILE A 270 2.05 -1.25 15.01
C ILE A 270 2.95 -0.03 15.13
N GLY A 271 3.11 0.73 14.04
CA GLY A 271 4.08 1.81 13.99
C GLY A 271 4.46 2.22 12.57
N TYR A 272 5.65 2.77 12.42
CA TYR A 272 6.16 3.26 11.14
C TYR A 272 7.66 3.01 11.05
N VAL A 273 8.16 2.95 9.82
CA VAL A 273 9.58 2.76 9.52
C VAL A 273 10.07 3.94 8.69
N VAL A 274 11.25 4.44 9.03
CA VAL A 274 11.87 5.59 8.39
C VAL A 274 13.24 5.20 7.85
N CYS A 275 13.49 5.48 6.57
CA CYS A 275 14.81 5.38 5.97
C CYS A 275 15.53 6.71 6.04
N TYR A 276 16.63 6.76 6.78
CA TYR A 276 17.46 7.95 6.87
C TYR A 276 18.53 7.95 5.77
N GLY A 277 18.60 9.06 5.05
CA GLY A 277 19.62 9.36 4.06
C GLY A 277 20.83 10.05 4.67
N GLN A 278 21.49 10.88 3.86
CA GLN A 278 22.70 11.58 4.28
C GLN A 278 22.44 12.55 5.45
N PRO A 279 23.38 12.66 6.40
CA PRO A 279 23.34 13.71 7.41
C PRO A 279 23.22 15.11 6.79
N ILE A 280 22.30 15.94 7.31
CA ILE A 280 22.16 17.35 6.94
C ILE A 280 23.32 18.14 7.54
N THR A 281 23.65 17.85 8.79
CA THR A 281 24.84 18.36 9.48
C THR A 281 25.64 17.20 10.07
N LYS A 282 26.97 17.29 10.03
CA LYS A 282 27.86 16.30 10.68
C LYS A 282 27.87 16.55 12.19
N ASN A 283 26.79 16.16 12.87
CA ASN A 283 26.68 16.18 14.33
C ASN A 283 26.54 14.75 14.87
N GLU A 284 26.78 14.56 16.17
CA GLU A 284 26.71 13.26 16.85
C GLU A 284 25.30 12.63 16.88
N ASN A 285 24.27 13.43 16.60
CA ASN A 285 22.87 13.00 16.56
C ASN A 285 22.41 12.57 15.16
N ALA A 286 23.27 12.71 14.15
CA ALA A 286 23.01 12.24 12.80
C ALA A 286 23.25 10.73 12.73
N LEU A 287 22.35 10.03 12.04
CA LEU A 287 22.49 8.61 11.76
C LEU A 287 23.39 8.40 10.54
N GLU A 288 24.02 7.24 10.45
CA GLU A 288 24.70 6.82 9.23
C GLU A 288 23.70 6.76 8.05
N GLU A 289 24.17 7.08 6.85
CA GLU A 289 23.33 6.98 5.64
C GLU A 289 22.81 5.55 5.46
N ASN A 290 21.54 5.40 5.05
CA ASN A 290 20.81 4.13 4.92
C ASN A 290 20.46 3.45 6.25
N THR A 291 20.52 4.17 7.36
CA THR A 291 19.95 3.67 8.62
C THR A 291 18.43 3.61 8.51
N VAL A 292 17.87 2.44 8.80
CA VAL A 292 16.42 2.22 8.85
C VAL A 292 16.01 2.09 10.31
N VAL A 293 15.04 2.89 10.75
CA VAL A 293 14.57 2.88 12.14
C VAL A 293 13.08 2.59 12.18
N PHE A 294 12.71 1.65 13.05
CA PHE A 294 11.33 1.29 13.34
C PHE A 294 10.89 2.04 14.59
N TYR A 295 9.72 2.67 14.50
CA TYR A 295 9.08 3.41 15.58
C TYR A 295 7.72 2.81 15.89
N ASN A 296 7.32 2.85 17.16
CA ASN A 296 5.96 2.53 17.58
C ASN A 296 5.01 3.70 17.33
N GLN A 297 3.72 3.50 17.59
CA GLN A 297 2.66 4.49 17.37
C GLN A 297 2.86 5.81 18.16
N SER A 298 3.63 5.77 19.26
CA SER A 298 3.95 6.94 20.10
C SER A 298 5.32 7.55 19.80
N GLY A 299 6.02 7.08 18.75
CA GLY A 299 7.35 7.58 18.34
C GLY A 299 8.54 6.93 19.07
N GLY A 300 8.30 5.98 19.98
CA GLY A 300 9.39 5.23 20.61
C GLY A 300 10.09 4.32 19.60
N GLU A 301 11.42 4.32 19.58
CA GLU A 301 12.21 3.41 18.74
C GLU A 301 12.00 1.95 19.17
N ILE A 302 11.58 1.10 18.23
CA ILE A 302 11.40 -0.35 18.41
C ILE A 302 12.69 -1.10 18.04
N GLY A 303 13.35 -0.66 16.97
CA GLY A 303 14.46 -1.37 16.38
C GLY A 303 15.15 -0.55 15.30
N LYS A 304 16.37 -0.96 14.98
CA LYS A 304 17.22 -0.25 14.02
C LYS A 304 18.01 -1.25 13.20
N TYR A 305 18.01 -1.05 11.90
CA TYR A 305 18.85 -1.78 10.97
C TYR A 305 19.82 -0.81 10.31
N TYR A 306 21.08 -1.21 10.24
CA TYR A 306 22.10 -0.49 9.50
C TYR A 306 22.97 -1.50 8.76
N LYS A 307 23.21 -1.22 7.48
CA LYS A 307 24.16 -1.95 6.66
C LYS A 307 24.99 -0.96 5.86
N LYS A 308 26.31 -1.03 6.05
CA LYS A 308 27.27 -0.31 5.23
C LYS A 308 27.20 -0.89 3.82
N GLY A 309 26.83 -0.09 2.83
CA GLY A 309 26.52 -0.65 1.51
C GLY A 309 25.96 0.36 0.52
N LYS A 310 25.22 -0.18 -0.47
CA LYS A 310 24.62 0.60 -1.55
C LYS A 310 23.39 1.35 -1.04
N ASN A 311 22.98 2.36 -1.80
CA ASN A 311 21.85 3.22 -1.48
C ASN A 311 20.54 2.41 -1.45
N ILE A 312 19.76 2.52 -0.36
CA ILE A 312 18.40 2.01 -0.30
C ILE A 312 17.52 2.91 -1.18
N THR A 313 16.88 2.31 -2.19
CA THR A 313 16.06 3.04 -3.18
C THR A 313 14.57 2.94 -2.93
N ASN A 314 14.12 1.94 -2.18
CA ASN A 314 12.70 1.70 -1.89
C ASN A 314 12.54 0.90 -0.59
N ILE A 315 11.46 1.14 0.13
CA ILE A 315 11.04 0.32 1.26
C ILE A 315 9.59 -0.14 1.09
N SER A 316 9.38 -1.44 1.20
CA SER A 316 8.05 -2.01 1.40
C SER A 316 7.92 -2.49 2.85
N ALA A 317 6.80 -2.20 3.51
CA ALA A 317 6.61 -2.57 4.91
C ALA A 317 5.21 -3.14 5.17
N ASN A 318 5.14 -4.07 6.13
CA ASN A 318 3.89 -4.60 6.64
C ASN A 318 4.09 -5.12 8.08
N ASN A 319 3.12 -5.84 8.62
CA ASN A 319 3.17 -6.32 10.00
C ASN A 319 4.35 -7.24 10.35
N PHE A 320 5.07 -7.80 9.37
CA PHE A 320 6.28 -8.59 9.62
C PHE A 320 7.54 -7.74 9.82
N GLY A 321 7.62 -6.59 9.15
CA GLY A 321 8.80 -5.72 9.15
C GLY A 321 8.90 -4.93 7.86
N ALA A 322 10.12 -4.76 7.34
CA ALA A 322 10.37 -4.07 6.08
C ALA A 322 11.25 -4.90 5.12
N VAL A 323 11.01 -4.77 3.82
CA VAL A 323 11.91 -5.22 2.76
C VAL A 323 12.59 -3.98 2.17
N LEU A 324 13.92 -3.99 2.20
CA LEU A 324 14.78 -2.89 1.78
C LEU A 324 15.38 -3.21 0.42
N GLN A 325 15.16 -2.37 -0.58
CA GLN A 325 15.73 -2.55 -1.91
C GLN A 325 17.04 -1.77 -2.05
N GLU A 326 18.11 -2.50 -2.38
CA GLU A 326 19.43 -1.98 -2.73
C GLU A 326 19.78 -2.45 -4.17
N SER A 327 19.34 -1.70 -5.18
CA SER A 327 19.45 -2.11 -6.59
C SER A 327 18.71 -3.45 -6.83
N ARG A 328 19.44 -4.55 -7.06
CA ARG A 328 18.88 -5.91 -7.25
C ARG A 328 18.90 -6.76 -5.99
N LEU A 329 19.40 -6.24 -4.87
CA LEU A 329 19.40 -6.92 -3.58
C LEU A 329 18.20 -6.45 -2.76
N PHE A 330 17.44 -7.40 -2.22
CA PHE A 330 16.29 -7.14 -1.36
C PHE A 330 16.56 -7.77 0.00
N THR A 331 16.58 -6.95 1.05
CA THR A 331 16.87 -7.40 2.42
C THR A 331 15.62 -7.25 3.28
N ALA A 332 15.08 -8.35 3.75
CA ALA A 332 14.01 -8.35 4.73
C ALA A 332 14.55 -8.25 6.15
N VAL A 333 13.99 -7.33 6.92
CA VAL A 333 14.29 -7.11 8.34
C VAL A 333 12.99 -7.13 9.13
N ASP A 334 13.02 -7.70 10.32
CA ASP A 334 11.90 -7.60 11.25
C ASP A 334 11.90 -6.24 11.95
N LYS A 335 10.84 -5.98 12.73
CA LYS A 335 10.65 -4.72 13.45
C LYS A 335 11.72 -4.42 14.51
N SER A 336 12.48 -5.41 14.96
CA SER A 336 13.61 -5.21 15.87
C SER A 336 14.87 -4.77 15.12
N GLY A 337 14.85 -4.77 13.79
CA GLY A 337 16.01 -4.54 12.94
C GLY A 337 16.83 -5.80 12.66
N LYS A 338 16.34 -6.98 13.01
CA LYS A 338 17.03 -8.24 12.72
C LYS A 338 16.73 -8.68 11.28
N LYS A 339 17.79 -8.99 10.53
CA LYS A 339 17.67 -9.57 9.18
C LYS A 339 16.94 -10.92 9.23
N ILE A 340 15.92 -11.06 8.40
CA ILE A 340 15.14 -12.29 8.22
C ILE A 340 15.70 -13.05 7.02
N TRP A 341 15.74 -12.39 5.85
CA TRP A 341 16.26 -12.99 4.63
C TRP A 341 16.81 -11.95 3.64
N GLU A 342 17.60 -12.43 2.68
CA GLU A 342 18.05 -11.67 1.50
C GLU A 342 17.65 -12.38 0.21
N TYR A 343 17.23 -11.61 -0.78
CA TYR A 343 16.96 -12.06 -2.14
C TYR A 343 17.80 -11.25 -3.14
N GLN A 344 18.59 -11.93 -3.96
CA GLN A 344 19.38 -11.30 -5.01
C GLN A 344 18.76 -11.62 -6.37
N ALA A 345 18.15 -10.62 -7.00
CA ALA A 345 17.64 -10.73 -8.36
C ALA A 345 18.80 -10.75 -9.37
N THR A 346 18.66 -11.56 -10.42
CA THR A 346 19.59 -11.60 -11.56
C THR A 346 19.23 -10.59 -12.64
N GLN A 347 17.96 -10.18 -12.69
CA GLN A 347 17.40 -9.20 -13.61
C GLN A 347 16.73 -8.07 -12.83
N ASP A 348 16.38 -7.00 -13.53
CA ASP A 348 15.60 -5.92 -12.94
C ASP A 348 14.16 -6.42 -12.72
N ILE A 349 13.68 -6.25 -11.50
CA ILE A 349 12.33 -6.61 -11.06
C ILE A 349 11.69 -5.37 -10.42
N LYS A 350 10.36 -5.34 -10.34
CA LYS A 350 9.63 -4.20 -9.77
C LYS A 350 9.81 -4.14 -8.26
N ASP A 351 9.57 -5.26 -7.57
CA ASP A 351 9.62 -5.28 -6.11
C ASP A 351 9.77 -6.70 -5.54
N VAL A 352 10.15 -6.78 -4.27
CA VAL A 352 10.04 -7.97 -3.44
C VAL A 352 9.36 -7.58 -2.13
N ILE A 353 8.20 -8.15 -1.87
CA ILE A 353 7.38 -7.78 -0.71
C ILE A 353 7.01 -9.01 0.12
N PHE A 354 6.82 -8.83 1.42
CA PHE A 354 6.35 -9.91 2.28
C PHE A 354 4.97 -10.43 1.87
N TYR A 355 4.72 -11.72 2.11
CA TYR A 355 3.45 -12.37 1.82
C TYR A 355 3.13 -13.47 2.82
N ASP A 356 1.96 -13.45 3.46
CA ASP A 356 1.40 -14.53 4.31
C ASP A 356 2.21 -14.87 5.60
N SER A 357 3.54 -14.85 5.56
CA SER A 357 4.44 -15.04 6.69
C SER A 357 5.75 -14.27 6.51
N SER A 358 6.55 -14.15 7.57
CA SER A 358 7.83 -13.42 7.54
C SER A 358 8.90 -14.04 6.63
N ASN A 359 8.76 -15.32 6.26
CA ASN A 359 9.69 -16.05 5.39
C ASN A 359 9.11 -16.37 4.00
N LYS A 360 8.01 -15.72 3.62
CA LYS A 360 7.41 -15.82 2.30
C LYS A 360 7.35 -14.43 1.68
N ALA A 361 7.62 -14.36 0.38
CA ALA A 361 7.67 -13.13 -0.37
C ALA A 361 6.99 -13.28 -1.74
N LEU A 362 6.50 -12.17 -2.28
CA LEU A 362 6.16 -12.02 -3.68
C LEU A 362 7.36 -11.42 -4.40
N ILE A 363 7.86 -12.10 -5.43
CA ILE A 363 8.79 -11.52 -6.41
C ILE A 363 7.94 -10.93 -7.52
N VAL A 364 7.91 -9.60 -7.61
CA VAL A 364 7.10 -8.85 -8.56
C VAL A 364 7.97 -8.42 -9.73
N THR A 365 7.72 -8.98 -10.90
CA THR A 365 8.42 -8.63 -12.15
C THR A 365 7.53 -7.73 -13.02
N ASN A 366 7.89 -7.54 -14.28
CA ASN A 366 7.05 -6.73 -15.19
C ASN A 366 5.79 -7.44 -15.65
N ASP A 367 5.82 -8.77 -15.72
CA ASP A 367 4.80 -9.63 -16.33
C ASP A 367 4.23 -10.68 -15.38
N GLN A 368 4.91 -10.99 -14.28
CA GLN A 368 4.49 -12.01 -13.32
C GLN A 368 4.79 -11.66 -11.86
N ILE A 369 4.00 -12.24 -10.97
CA ILE A 369 4.28 -12.36 -9.55
C ILE A 369 4.59 -13.81 -9.23
N LYS A 370 5.69 -14.07 -8.54
CA LYS A 370 6.04 -15.41 -8.03
C LYS A 370 5.98 -15.42 -6.51
N ILE A 371 5.27 -16.39 -5.93
CA ILE A 371 5.28 -16.63 -4.49
C ILE A 371 6.49 -17.51 -4.15
N VAL A 372 7.33 -17.06 -3.23
CA VAL A 372 8.58 -17.75 -2.88
C VAL A 372 8.75 -17.82 -1.37
N LYS A 373 9.18 -18.98 -0.87
CA LYS A 373 9.63 -19.13 0.51
C LYS A 373 11.14 -18.87 0.58
N ILE A 374 11.57 -17.97 1.47
CA ILE A 374 12.95 -17.55 1.64
C ILE A 374 13.38 -17.82 3.08
N ASP A 375 14.19 -18.86 3.29
CA ASP A 375 14.58 -19.29 4.64
C ASP A 375 15.75 -18.46 5.23
N LYS A 376 16.72 -18.02 4.40
CA LYS A 376 17.85 -17.16 4.82
C LYS A 376 18.39 -16.29 3.67
N VAL A 377 18.91 -16.91 2.61
CA VAL A 377 19.43 -16.22 1.43
C VAL A 377 18.99 -16.99 0.20
N LEU A 378 18.53 -16.26 -0.81
CA LEU A 378 18.06 -16.83 -2.06
C LEU A 378 18.63 -16.06 -3.24
N LEU A 379 19.19 -16.80 -4.19
CA LEU A 379 19.73 -16.29 -5.44
C LEU A 379 18.83 -16.75 -6.59
N ASP A 380 18.37 -15.80 -7.40
CA ASP A 380 17.61 -16.11 -8.62
C ASP A 380 18.52 -16.80 -9.66
N LYS A 381 18.00 -17.73 -10.46
CA LYS A 381 18.77 -18.34 -11.56
C LYS A 381 18.59 -17.52 -12.84
N GLN A 382 19.65 -17.34 -13.63
CA GLN A 382 19.48 -17.14 -15.07
C GLN A 382 19.24 -18.50 -15.71
N ILE A 383 18.22 -18.61 -16.55
CA ILE A 383 18.03 -19.77 -17.42
C ILE A 383 18.36 -19.27 -18.84
N ASP A 384 19.46 -19.75 -19.40
CA ASP A 384 19.72 -19.67 -20.83
C ASP A 384 18.61 -20.45 -21.55
N GLU A 385 17.87 -19.80 -22.46
CA GLU A 385 16.73 -20.39 -23.18
C GLU A 385 17.09 -21.46 -24.22
N ASN A 386 18.35 -21.90 -24.31
CA ASN A 386 18.75 -22.95 -25.24
C ASN A 386 19.09 -24.24 -24.51
N HIS A 387 18.08 -25.11 -24.35
CA HIS A 387 18.16 -26.56 -24.55
C HIS A 387 16.84 -27.21 -24.07
N THR A 388 15.84 -27.24 -24.95
CA THR A 388 14.77 -28.25 -24.88
C THR A 388 14.70 -28.95 -26.22
N GLU A 389 15.60 -29.89 -26.45
CA GLU A 389 15.39 -30.98 -27.40
C GLU A 389 16.40 -32.09 -27.09
N LYS A 390 15.87 -33.30 -26.87
CA LYS A 390 16.50 -34.57 -26.47
C LYS A 390 16.40 -34.91 -24.99
N GLU A 391 15.22 -35.36 -24.60
CA GLU A 391 15.05 -36.56 -23.77
C GLU A 391 13.57 -36.98 -23.83
N THR A 392 13.19 -37.65 -24.92
CA THR A 392 11.94 -38.44 -24.97
C THR A 392 12.12 -39.59 -25.95
N GLU A 393 13.13 -40.43 -25.74
CA GLU A 393 13.23 -41.73 -26.39
C GLU A 393 14.09 -42.64 -25.50
N GLU A 394 13.52 -43.09 -24.39
CA GLU A 394 13.88 -44.35 -23.72
C GLU A 394 13.04 -44.52 -22.44
N THR A 395 11.76 -44.88 -22.59
CA THR A 395 11.07 -45.80 -21.67
C THR A 395 9.67 -46.10 -22.20
N THR A 396 9.55 -47.15 -23.00
CA THR A 396 8.31 -47.94 -22.99
C THR A 396 8.71 -49.40 -22.99
N ASN A 397 8.53 -50.00 -21.82
CA ASN A 397 8.84 -51.38 -21.51
C ASN A 397 8.08 -52.35 -22.42
N LYS A 398 8.83 -53.37 -22.84
CA LYS A 398 8.42 -54.78 -22.93
C LYS A 398 7.21 -55.11 -22.06
N ASN A 399 6.13 -55.58 -22.69
CA ASN A 399 5.54 -56.91 -22.54
C ASN A 399 4.04 -56.85 -22.85
N LEU A 400 3.62 -57.54 -23.91
CA LEU A 400 2.54 -58.54 -23.91
C LEU A 400 2.39 -59.03 -25.35
N GLU A 401 3.05 -60.16 -25.64
CA GLU A 401 2.68 -61.03 -26.76
C GLU A 401 1.52 -61.93 -26.34
N ASP A 402 0.69 -62.19 -27.35
CA ASP A 402 -0.09 -63.42 -27.58
C ASP A 402 -1.47 -63.60 -26.91
N LYS A 403 -2.55 -63.33 -27.67
CA LYS A 403 -3.20 -64.39 -28.48
C LYS A 403 -4.44 -63.94 -29.28
N THR A 404 -4.51 -64.49 -30.49
CA THR A 404 -5.67 -64.94 -31.29
C THR A 404 -6.60 -63.97 -32.04
N THR A 405 -6.32 -63.89 -33.35
CA THR A 405 -7.16 -64.24 -34.53
C THR A 405 -8.66 -63.88 -34.65
N ASN A 406 -8.94 -63.27 -35.81
CA ASN A 406 -10.05 -63.52 -36.76
C ASN A 406 -11.47 -62.95 -36.51
N LYS A 407 -11.85 -62.01 -37.38
CA LYS A 407 -13.02 -61.97 -38.31
C LYS A 407 -13.55 -60.52 -38.43
N GLU A 408 -13.47 -59.89 -39.60
CA GLU A 408 -14.34 -59.99 -40.78
C GLU A 408 -15.65 -59.16 -40.67
N SER A 409 -15.86 -58.34 -41.71
CA SER A 409 -17.13 -57.82 -42.25
C SER A 409 -17.95 -56.83 -41.41
N GLU A 410 -18.02 -55.57 -41.87
CA GLU A 410 -19.20 -54.95 -42.55
C GLU A 410 -20.00 -54.11 -41.52
N SER A 411 -20.56 -52.94 -41.78
CA SER A 411 -20.84 -52.16 -42.98
C SER A 411 -21.29 -50.75 -42.54
N LYS A 412 -20.99 -49.75 -43.38
CA LYS A 412 -21.83 -48.60 -43.83
C LYS A 412 -22.95 -48.13 -42.87
N GLU A 413 -23.02 -46.86 -42.48
CA GLU A 413 -23.50 -45.73 -43.31
C GLU A 413 -22.99 -44.41 -42.67
N ASN A 414 -22.28 -43.51 -43.36
CA ASN A 414 -22.79 -42.48 -44.28
C ASN A 414 -24.09 -41.81 -43.77
N GLN A 415 -24.26 -40.50 -43.70
CA GLN A 415 -23.57 -39.43 -44.40
C GLN A 415 -24.01 -38.07 -43.82
N ASN A 416 -23.06 -37.13 -43.90
CA ASN A 416 -23.21 -35.72 -44.26
C ASN A 416 -24.06 -34.78 -43.39
N LYS A 417 -23.45 -33.71 -42.84
CA LYS A 417 -22.93 -32.50 -43.54
C LYS A 417 -24.07 -31.74 -44.22
N GLU A 418 -24.18 -30.42 -44.19
CA GLU A 418 -23.29 -29.33 -43.81
C GLU A 418 -24.16 -28.05 -43.80
N ASN A 419 -23.78 -27.09 -42.98
CA ASN A 419 -23.69 -25.65 -43.28
C ASN A 419 -24.84 -24.94 -44.03
N ASN A 420 -25.43 -23.90 -43.41
CA ASN A 420 -24.90 -22.52 -43.41
C ASN A 420 -25.99 -21.50 -42.97
N THR A 421 -25.57 -20.60 -42.09
CA THR A 421 -25.73 -19.13 -42.09
C THR A 421 -26.92 -18.51 -42.84
N THR A 422 -27.68 -17.61 -42.19
CA THR A 422 -27.87 -16.17 -42.54
C THR A 422 -28.78 -15.44 -41.53
N GLN A 423 -28.42 -14.20 -41.23
CA GLN A 423 -29.13 -13.16 -40.46
C GLN A 423 -30.53 -12.78 -41.02
N LYS A 424 -31.43 -12.32 -40.15
CA LYS A 424 -32.21 -11.06 -40.21
C LYS A 424 -33.31 -11.08 -39.13
N THR A 425 -33.28 -10.15 -38.18
CA THR A 425 -34.13 -8.94 -38.10
C THR A 425 -35.60 -9.22 -37.79
N SER A 426 -36.04 -8.77 -36.60
CA SER A 426 -37.43 -8.38 -36.35
C SER A 426 -37.43 -7.11 -35.48
N GLN A 427 -37.80 -5.99 -36.11
CA GLN A 427 -38.47 -4.89 -35.45
C GLN A 427 -39.93 -5.29 -35.25
N ASP A 428 -40.52 -4.93 -34.11
CA ASP A 428 -41.92 -4.54 -34.12
C ASP A 428 -42.14 -3.30 -33.24
N LYS A 429 -42.87 -2.36 -33.84
CA LYS A 429 -43.41 -1.12 -33.27
C LYS A 429 -44.83 -1.42 -32.76
N ASN A 430 -45.22 -0.85 -31.62
CA ASN A 430 -46.48 -0.11 -31.51
C ASN A 430 -46.44 0.80 -30.27
N THR A 431 -46.28 2.12 -30.41
CA THR A 431 -47.27 3.21 -30.63
C THR A 431 -48.12 3.58 -29.40
N ASN A 432 -47.90 4.81 -28.92
CA ASN A 432 -48.80 5.84 -28.35
C ASN A 432 -49.81 5.44 -27.25
N THR A 433 -49.99 6.22 -26.18
CA THR A 433 -50.54 7.59 -26.26
C THR A 433 -50.22 8.40 -25.00
N SER A 434 -49.93 9.67 -25.24
CA SER A 434 -49.85 10.81 -24.34
C SER A 434 -51.16 11.12 -23.59
N GLU A 435 -51.06 11.60 -22.35
CA GLU A 435 -51.97 12.65 -21.87
C GLU A 435 -51.28 13.57 -20.85
N THR A 436 -51.54 14.85 -21.04
CA THR A 436 -50.97 16.03 -20.38
C THR A 436 -52.01 16.58 -19.42
N LYS A 437 -51.62 16.98 -18.19
CA LYS A 437 -52.13 18.13 -17.40
C LYS A 437 -51.82 17.96 -15.91
N ASN A 438 -50.99 18.83 -15.34
CA ASN A 438 -51.47 20.00 -14.59
C ASN A 438 -50.31 20.73 -13.90
N THR A 439 -50.14 21.98 -14.32
CA THR A 439 -49.58 23.10 -13.58
C THR A 439 -50.49 23.47 -12.41
N ASN A 440 -49.92 23.64 -11.22
CA ASN A 440 -50.22 24.67 -10.20
C ASN A 440 -49.69 24.18 -8.84
N ASP A 441 -48.70 24.90 -8.31
CA ASP A 441 -48.58 25.27 -6.89
C ASP A 441 -47.18 25.88 -6.66
N LYS A 442 -47.03 27.11 -7.18
CA LYS A 442 -46.09 28.12 -6.67
C LYS A 442 -46.96 29.28 -6.19
N GLU A 443 -47.36 29.24 -4.92
CA GLU A 443 -47.74 30.38 -4.07
C GLU A 443 -48.28 29.82 -2.75
N ASN A 444 -47.93 30.45 -1.62
CA ASN A 444 -48.20 30.07 -0.22
C ASN A 444 -47.29 28.94 0.33
N ILE A 445 -46.37 29.15 1.27
CA ILE A 445 -46.36 30.05 2.44
C ILE A 445 -44.91 30.47 2.73
N ASN A 446 -44.59 31.67 2.25
CA ASN A 446 -43.57 32.52 2.84
C ASN A 446 -44.19 33.19 4.07
N LYS A 447 -44.30 32.44 5.18
CA LYS A 447 -44.85 32.96 6.47
C LYS A 447 -44.38 32.19 7.71
N GLU A 448 -43.24 31.52 7.66
CA GLU A 448 -42.64 30.83 8.82
C GLU A 448 -41.16 31.19 9.08
N LYS A 449 -40.67 32.28 8.47
CA LYS A 449 -39.30 32.82 8.70
C LYS A 449 -39.26 34.21 9.36
N GLN A 450 -40.34 34.64 10.01
CA GLN A 450 -40.39 35.95 10.70
C GLN A 450 -40.98 35.94 12.12
N SER A 451 -40.96 34.79 12.83
CA SER A 451 -41.42 34.71 14.23
C SER A 451 -40.42 34.10 15.22
N LYS A 452 -39.14 33.92 14.84
CA LYS A 452 -38.09 33.40 15.75
C LYS A 452 -36.92 34.35 16.00
N GLN A 453 -37.08 35.64 15.71
CA GLN A 453 -36.05 36.67 15.95
C GLN A 453 -36.50 37.76 16.94
N THR A 454 -37.43 37.45 17.85
CA THR A 454 -37.88 38.41 18.89
C THR A 454 -38.14 37.74 20.26
N THR A 455 -37.41 36.66 20.59
CA THR A 455 -37.51 36.02 21.92
C THR A 455 -36.16 35.60 22.52
N MET A 456 -35.07 36.27 22.15
CA MET A 456 -33.78 36.20 22.86
C MET A 456 -33.19 37.60 22.99
N GLN A 457 -33.92 38.49 23.67
CA GLN A 457 -33.38 39.75 24.19
C GLN A 457 -34.13 40.19 25.46
N LYS A 458 -34.62 39.22 26.23
CA LYS A 458 -35.28 39.44 27.51
C LYS A 458 -34.93 38.34 28.52
N GLN A 459 -33.63 38.13 28.70
CA GLN A 459 -33.07 37.36 29.82
C GLN A 459 -31.63 37.83 30.15
N GLU A 460 -31.43 39.15 30.14
CA GLU A 460 -30.35 39.82 30.88
C GLU A 460 -30.98 40.95 31.67
N LYS A 461 -31.50 40.61 32.85
CA LYS A 461 -31.82 41.47 34.01
C LYS A 461 -32.74 40.69 34.95
N THR A 462 -32.16 39.80 35.75
CA THR A 462 -32.46 39.56 37.18
C THR A 462 -31.86 38.23 37.61
N THR A 463 -30.79 38.32 38.39
CA THR A 463 -30.41 37.58 39.61
C THR A 463 -28.92 37.30 39.60
#